data_AF-A0A7W1UR20-F1
#
_entry.id   AF-A0A7W1UR20-F1
#
_cell.length_a   1.000
_cell.length_b   1.000
_cell.length_c   1.000
_cell.angle_alpha   90.00
_cell.angle_beta   90.00
_cell.angle_gamma   90.00
#
_symmetry.space_group_name_H-M   'P 1'
#
loop_
_entity.id
_entity.type
_entity.pdbx_description
1 polymer ?
#
loop_
_entity_poly.entity_id
_entity_poly.type
_entity_poly.pdbx_seq_one_letter_code
_entity_poly.pdbx_strand_id
1 'polypeptide(L)'
;FYNAYDTASINFTNPKVKRKNNYVYKKAIENTYFTSIDTAKSIVLGNNISNKINFIQINWGQGKIFLSTVPEAFTNYLFVNESNYDYVYKSLSYLPIQTVLWDEYYKAGNVSTDSELRIIFRNPALLSAYYLLMFSLILFIIIGIKRKQRIIPVVEPLRNTTLDFVEIVGTLYYQTGNHKNIADKKIMFFLEYIRSTFQVKTTLYDDTFIERITNLSGVEKQKIHDLFYYFSDLSLRQSITQQELLKLNRMIETFHKENKR
;
A
#
# COMPACT_ATOMS: atom_id res chain seq x y z
N PHE A 1 26.83 38.04 -6.15
CA PHE A 1 27.87 39.03 -5.82
C PHE A 1 28.87 38.37 -4.90
N TYR A 2 30.06 38.05 -5.39
CA TYR A 2 31.12 37.42 -4.60
C TYR A 2 32.06 38.52 -4.10
N ASN A 3 32.14 38.71 -2.79
CA ASN A 3 33.10 39.66 -2.21
C ASN A 3 34.50 39.03 -2.24
N ALA A 4 35.50 39.80 -2.64
CA ALA A 4 36.91 39.38 -2.66
C ALA A 4 37.47 39.03 -1.26
N TYR A 5 36.68 39.22 -0.21
CA TYR A 5 37.01 38.94 1.19
C TYR A 5 36.69 37.50 1.64
N ASP A 6 35.99 36.71 0.80
CA ASP A 6 35.55 35.34 1.16
C ASP A 6 36.47 34.24 0.62
N THR A 7 37.61 34.61 0.03
CA THR A 7 38.57 33.66 -0.57
C THR A 7 39.94 33.78 0.07
N ALA A 8 40.41 32.69 0.69
CA ALA A 8 41.77 32.60 1.21
C ALA A 8 42.65 31.77 0.27
N SER A 9 43.85 32.28 -0.02
CA SER A 9 44.88 31.59 -0.78
C SER A 9 46.14 31.49 0.06
N ILE A 10 46.52 30.27 0.46
CA ILE A 10 47.56 30.00 1.46
C ILE A 10 48.52 28.90 1.00
N ASN A 11 49.72 28.88 1.57
CA ASN A 11 50.72 27.83 1.31
C ASN A 11 51.77 27.78 2.42
N PHE A 12 52.53 26.68 2.46
CA PHE A 12 53.63 26.50 3.43
C PHE A 12 54.89 27.23 3.01
N THR A 13 55.70 27.65 3.99
CA THR A 13 57.02 28.24 3.76
C THR A 13 58.11 27.19 3.53
N ASN A 14 57.99 26.03 4.18
CA ASN A 14 58.95 24.93 4.05
C ASN A 14 58.90 24.32 2.63
N PRO A 15 60.01 24.36 1.85
CA PRO A 15 60.05 23.87 0.48
C PRO A 15 59.65 22.40 0.31
N LYS A 16 59.86 21.55 1.32
CA LYS A 16 59.54 20.11 1.25
C LYS A 16 58.04 19.82 1.24
N VAL A 17 57.24 20.71 1.83
CA VAL A 17 55.77 20.54 1.94
C VAL A 17 54.99 21.57 1.15
N LYS A 18 55.64 22.66 0.72
CA LYS A 18 55.06 23.70 -0.14
C LYS A 18 54.58 23.12 -1.47
N ARG A 19 53.35 23.46 -1.85
CA ARG A 19 52.78 23.05 -3.14
C ARG A 19 53.15 24.05 -4.24
N LYS A 20 53.29 23.58 -5.49
CA LYS A 20 53.52 24.43 -6.67
C LYS A 20 52.43 25.50 -6.85
N ASN A 21 51.17 25.10 -6.64
CA ASN A 21 50.01 26.00 -6.65
C ASN A 21 49.51 26.20 -5.22
N ASN A 22 49.06 27.40 -4.88
CA ASN A 22 48.48 27.69 -3.56
C ASN A 22 47.19 26.90 -3.30
N TYR A 23 46.89 26.67 -2.04
CA TYR A 23 45.60 26.16 -1.60
C TYR A 23 44.59 27.30 -1.62
N VAL A 24 43.55 27.17 -2.43
CA VAL A 24 42.54 28.23 -2.64
C VAL A 24 41.21 27.77 -2.08
N TYR A 25 40.72 28.48 -1.07
CA TYR A 25 39.44 28.25 -0.43
C TYR A 25 38.50 29.37 -0.83
N LYS A 26 37.48 29.06 -1.65
CA LYS A 26 36.63 30.05 -2.32
C LYS A 26 35.47 30.59 -1.48
N LYS A 27 35.21 30.00 -0.31
CA LYS A 27 34.07 30.34 0.56
C LYS A 27 34.45 30.12 2.02
N ALA A 28 33.89 30.96 2.89
CA ALA A 28 33.87 30.79 4.35
C ALA A 28 35.26 30.77 5.01
N ILE A 29 36.25 31.47 4.44
CA ILE A 29 37.50 31.76 5.15
C ILE A 29 37.71 33.26 5.19
N GLU A 30 37.81 33.80 6.39
CA GLU A 30 38.24 35.18 6.61
C GLU A 30 39.77 35.26 6.40
N ASN A 31 40.23 36.29 5.68
CA ASN A 31 41.66 36.49 5.44
C ASN A 31 42.35 37.11 6.66
N THR A 32 42.39 36.36 7.77
CA THR A 32 43.04 36.76 9.02
C THR A 32 44.52 36.33 9.01
N TYR A 33 45.36 37.14 9.63
CA TYR A 33 46.82 36.94 9.67
C TYR A 33 47.39 37.53 10.96
N PHE A 34 48.56 37.06 11.36
CA PHE A 34 49.28 37.63 12.50
C PHE A 34 49.86 39.00 12.14
N THR A 35 49.54 40.02 12.93
CA THR A 35 50.08 41.38 12.76
C THR A 35 51.51 41.51 13.30
N SER A 36 51.81 40.78 14.37
CA SER A 36 53.13 40.72 15.00
C SER A 36 53.37 39.33 15.61
N ILE A 37 54.63 38.89 15.61
CA ILE A 37 55.07 37.64 16.24
C ILE A 37 56.44 37.87 16.90
N ASP A 38 56.72 37.14 17.97
CA ASP A 38 58.06 37.09 18.56
C ASP A 38 58.95 36.18 17.69
N THR A 39 59.79 36.78 16.84
CA THR A 39 60.66 36.07 15.89
C THR A 39 61.78 35.27 16.58
N ALA A 40 62.10 35.55 17.85
CA ALA A 40 63.09 34.77 18.59
C ALA A 40 62.55 33.41 19.05
N LYS A 41 61.23 33.32 19.26
CA LYS A 41 60.55 32.10 19.78
C LYS A 41 59.67 31.40 18.74
N SER A 42 59.40 32.06 17.62
CA SER A 42 58.41 31.61 16.63
C SER A 42 59.03 31.34 15.27
N ILE A 43 58.57 30.28 14.61
CA ILE A 43 58.94 29.89 13.26
C ILE A 43 57.69 30.03 12.38
N VAL A 44 57.83 30.71 11.24
CA VAL A 44 56.76 30.86 10.26
C VAL A 44 56.64 29.60 9.41
N LEU A 45 55.49 28.95 9.45
CA LEU A 45 55.20 27.71 8.73
C LEU A 45 54.35 27.92 7.47
N GLY A 46 53.58 29.01 7.40
CA GLY A 46 52.72 29.31 6.26
C GLY A 46 52.43 30.81 6.10
N ASN A 47 52.20 31.19 4.84
CA ASN A 47 51.82 32.53 4.43
C ASN A 47 50.60 32.50 3.48
N ASN A 48 49.86 33.59 3.45
CA ASN A 48 48.86 33.85 2.42
C ASN A 48 49.48 34.44 1.14
N ILE A 49 48.66 34.65 0.10
CA ILE A 49 49.09 35.22 -1.19
C ILE A 49 49.68 36.63 -1.09
N SER A 50 49.28 37.40 -0.07
CA SER A 50 49.83 38.74 0.23
C SER A 50 51.08 38.69 1.12
N ASN A 51 51.69 37.50 1.24
CA ASN A 51 52.85 37.22 2.08
C ASN A 51 52.67 37.59 3.56
N LYS A 52 51.42 37.54 4.05
CA LYS A 52 51.09 37.69 5.47
C LYS A 52 51.08 36.33 6.16
N ILE A 53 51.54 36.30 7.40
CA ILE A 53 51.76 35.09 8.17
C ILE A 53 50.41 34.53 8.64
N ASN A 54 50.11 33.27 8.31
CA ASN A 54 48.86 32.62 8.68
C ASN A 54 49.05 31.34 9.53
N PHE A 55 50.26 30.80 9.59
CA PHE A 55 50.56 29.60 10.37
C PHE A 55 51.96 29.69 11.00
N ILE A 56 52.04 29.50 12.31
CA ILE A 56 53.28 29.60 13.09
C ILE A 56 53.45 28.43 14.07
N GLN A 57 54.70 28.12 14.36
CA GLN A 57 55.12 27.29 15.49
C GLN A 57 55.80 28.17 16.53
N ILE A 58 55.39 28.09 17.78
CA ILE A 58 56.00 28.78 18.92
C ILE A 58 56.66 27.72 19.80
N ASN A 59 57.94 27.91 20.12
CA ASN A 59 58.63 27.05 21.08
C ASN A 59 58.28 27.50 22.49
N TRP A 60 57.74 26.60 23.32
CA TRP A 60 57.32 26.89 24.68
C TRP A 60 57.73 25.79 25.65
N GLY A 61 58.69 26.09 26.54
CA GLY A 61 59.28 25.10 27.43
C GLY A 61 59.91 23.94 26.64
N GLN A 62 59.52 22.71 26.96
CA GLN A 62 59.94 21.49 26.25
C GLN A 62 59.02 21.15 25.05
N GLY A 63 57.95 21.93 24.85
CA GLY A 63 56.92 21.68 23.85
C GLY A 63 56.89 22.72 22.73
N LYS A 64 55.92 22.53 21.83
CA LYS A 64 55.65 23.42 20.70
C LYS A 64 54.17 23.72 20.64
N ILE A 65 53.82 24.98 20.41
CA ILE A 65 52.45 25.42 20.17
C ILE A 65 52.34 25.77 18.69
N PHE A 66 51.31 25.25 18.02
CA PHE A 66 51.03 25.55 16.63
C PHE A 66 49.77 26.40 16.56
N LEU A 67 49.86 27.57 15.92
CA LEU A 67 48.74 28.49 15.77
C LEU A 67 48.49 28.77 14.29
N SER A 68 47.27 28.48 13.85
CA SER A 68 46.78 28.78 12.51
C SER A 68 45.68 29.85 12.60
N THR A 69 45.74 30.86 11.73
CA THR A 69 44.67 31.85 11.57
C THR A 69 43.57 31.36 10.65
N VAL A 70 43.69 30.14 10.12
CA VAL A 70 42.72 29.54 9.19
C VAL A 70 42.12 28.27 9.80
N PRO A 71 41.32 28.37 10.87
CA PRO A 71 40.69 27.21 11.51
C PRO A 71 39.63 26.55 10.61
N GLU A 72 39.01 27.30 9.70
CA GLU A 72 37.93 26.81 8.84
C GLU A 72 38.42 25.72 7.88
N ALA A 73 39.71 25.76 7.50
CA ALA A 73 40.33 24.73 6.68
C ALA A 73 40.25 23.33 7.32
N PHE A 74 40.11 23.25 8.65
CA PHE A 74 40.01 21.99 9.42
C PHE A 74 38.56 21.52 9.60
N THR A 75 37.56 22.27 9.10
CA THR A 75 36.15 21.89 9.20
C THR A 75 35.75 20.86 8.15
N ASN A 76 34.73 20.05 8.46
CA ASN A 76 34.18 19.06 7.53
C ASN A 76 33.76 19.68 6.20
N TYR A 77 33.21 20.90 6.22
CA TYR A 77 32.75 21.60 5.01
C TYR A 77 33.86 21.79 3.98
N LEU A 78 35.05 22.22 4.43
CA LEU A 78 36.18 22.48 3.54
C LEU A 78 37.06 21.26 3.30
N PHE A 79 37.06 20.31 4.22
CA PHE A 79 37.81 19.05 4.13
C PHE A 79 37.32 18.13 3.00
N VAL A 80 36.00 18.07 2.75
CA VAL A 80 35.38 17.16 1.76
C VAL A 80 35.81 17.42 0.30
N ASN A 81 36.25 18.63 -0.03
CA ASN A 81 36.74 18.92 -1.38
C ASN A 81 38.11 18.25 -1.62
N GLU A 82 38.23 17.42 -2.65
CA GLU A 82 39.37 16.52 -2.92
C GLU A 82 40.76 17.17 -2.97
N SER A 83 40.88 18.50 -3.13
CA SER A 83 42.17 19.19 -3.14
C SER A 83 42.55 19.89 -1.83
N ASN A 84 41.63 19.95 -0.86
CA ASN A 84 41.79 20.72 0.37
C ASN A 84 42.32 19.90 1.54
N TYR A 85 42.15 18.58 1.53
CA TYR A 85 42.64 17.69 2.60
C TYR A 85 44.18 17.73 2.73
N ASP A 86 44.89 17.93 1.63
CA ASP A 86 46.36 17.94 1.58
C ASP A 86 46.98 19.03 2.47
N TYR A 87 46.34 20.21 2.55
CA TYR A 87 46.78 21.28 3.45
C TYR A 87 46.62 20.88 4.92
N VAL A 88 45.46 20.31 5.29
CA VAL A 88 45.18 19.86 6.65
C VAL A 88 46.17 18.76 7.07
N TYR A 89 46.36 17.77 6.19
CA TYR A 89 47.30 16.68 6.39
C TYR A 89 48.73 17.18 6.63
N LYS A 90 49.23 18.07 5.77
CA LYS A 90 50.58 18.65 5.90
C LYS A 90 50.73 19.56 7.12
N SER A 91 49.69 20.30 7.48
CA SER A 91 49.69 21.15 8.68
C SER A 91 49.81 20.31 9.95
N LEU A 92 49.07 19.19 10.02
CA LEU A 92 49.11 18.26 11.15
C LEU A 92 50.39 17.41 11.17
N SER A 93 51.05 17.20 10.02
CA SER A 93 52.31 16.47 9.93
C SER A 93 53.49 17.14 10.67
N TYR A 94 53.35 18.40 11.08
CA TYR A 94 54.33 19.06 11.95
C TYR A 94 54.24 18.57 13.42
N LEU A 95 53.14 17.93 13.80
CA LEU A 95 52.96 17.37 15.14
C LEU A 95 53.74 16.05 15.28
N PRO A 96 54.31 15.76 16.46
CA PRO A 96 54.97 14.49 16.72
C PRO A 96 53.96 13.33 16.76
N ILE A 97 54.40 12.14 16.38
CA ILE A 97 53.61 10.91 16.51
C ILE A 97 53.67 10.47 17.98
N GLN A 98 52.63 10.79 18.74
CA GLN A 98 52.49 10.47 20.15
C GLN A 98 51.01 10.33 20.52
N THR A 99 50.71 9.89 21.74
CA THR A 99 49.32 9.81 22.23
C THR A 99 48.64 11.18 22.15
N VAL A 100 47.53 11.24 21.42
CA VAL A 100 46.72 12.45 21.28
C VAL A 100 45.73 12.50 22.43
N LEU A 101 45.85 13.55 23.26
CA LEU A 101 44.83 13.90 24.25
C LEU A 101 43.90 14.94 23.62
N TRP A 102 42.61 14.61 23.51
CA TRP A 102 41.60 15.48 22.93
C TRP A 102 40.63 15.93 24.02
N ASP A 103 40.56 17.25 24.26
CA ASP A 103 39.70 17.84 25.29
C ASP A 103 38.66 18.78 24.66
N GLU A 104 37.39 18.45 24.89
CA GLU A 104 36.20 19.18 24.45
C GLU A 104 35.43 19.82 25.61
N TYR A 105 35.86 19.61 26.86
CA TYR A 105 35.09 19.87 28.07
C TYR A 105 34.60 21.32 28.20
N TYR A 106 35.36 22.30 27.70
CA TYR A 106 35.00 23.72 27.72
C TYR A 106 34.58 24.30 26.36
N LYS A 107 34.50 23.49 25.29
CA LYS A 107 34.27 23.96 23.91
C LYS A 107 32.83 23.76 23.42
N ALA A 108 32.02 23.01 24.16
CA ALA A 108 30.58 22.91 23.90
C ALA A 108 29.88 24.19 24.38
N GLY A 109 30.03 25.29 23.64
CA GLY A 109 29.20 26.47 23.84
C GLY A 109 27.73 26.07 23.73
N ASN A 110 26.96 26.29 24.80
CA ASN A 110 25.54 25.98 24.93
C ASN A 110 25.00 24.99 23.89
N VAL A 111 25.19 23.69 24.14
CA VAL A 111 24.29 22.67 23.57
C VAL A 111 22.96 22.75 24.30
N SER A 112 22.36 23.95 24.32
CA SER A 112 20.91 24.03 24.37
C SER A 112 20.47 23.16 23.21
N THR A 113 19.69 22.13 23.49
CA THR A 113 18.95 21.38 22.48
C THR A 113 18.00 22.35 21.81
N ASP A 114 18.53 23.17 20.91
CA ASP A 114 17.81 24.13 20.12
C ASP A 114 16.99 23.29 19.15
N SER A 115 15.74 23.05 19.53
CA SER A 115 14.73 22.55 18.61
C SER A 115 14.85 23.34 17.31
N GLU A 116 14.92 22.65 16.17
CA GLU A 116 15.06 23.27 14.85
C GLU A 116 13.95 24.32 14.59
N LEU A 117 12.80 24.17 15.27
CA LEU A 117 11.69 25.11 15.27
C LEU A 117 12.02 26.48 15.90
N ARG A 118 13.13 26.63 16.63
CA ARG A 118 13.58 27.90 17.21
C ARG A 118 13.74 28.98 16.15
N ILE A 119 14.19 28.62 14.95
CA ILE A 119 14.35 29.58 13.84
C ILE A 119 12.98 30.13 13.42
N ILE A 120 11.95 29.28 13.40
CA ILE A 120 10.57 29.65 13.06
C ILE A 120 10.00 30.59 14.13
N PHE A 121 10.20 30.27 15.42
CA PHE A 121 9.66 31.07 16.52
C PHE A 121 10.43 32.38 16.78
N ARG A 122 11.70 32.49 16.35
CA ARG A 122 12.51 33.71 16.52
C ARG A 122 12.17 34.80 15.50
N ASN A 123 11.68 34.44 14.32
CA ASN A 123 11.33 35.40 13.28
C ASN A 123 9.82 35.71 13.34
N PRO A 124 9.42 36.98 13.57
CA PRO A 124 8.00 37.32 13.72
C PRO A 124 7.16 37.00 12.48
N ALA A 125 7.73 37.09 11.27
CA ALA A 125 7.01 36.75 10.04
C ALA A 125 6.78 35.23 9.93
N LEU A 126 7.78 34.42 10.28
CA LEU A 126 7.65 32.95 10.27
C LEU A 126 6.70 32.47 11.38
N LEU A 127 6.69 33.14 12.53
CA LEU A 127 5.75 32.87 13.61
C LEU A 127 4.30 33.08 13.17
N SER A 128 3.99 34.21 12.52
CA SER A 128 2.65 34.48 11.98
C SER A 128 2.26 33.47 10.91
N ALA A 129 3.17 33.11 10.00
CA ALA A 129 2.92 32.10 8.98
C ALA A 129 2.63 30.72 9.60
N TYR A 130 3.37 30.34 10.65
CA TYR A 130 3.16 29.09 11.37
C TYR A 130 1.78 29.03 12.04
N TYR A 131 1.35 30.11 12.71
CA TYR A 131 0.01 30.18 13.29
C TYR A 131 -1.10 30.16 12.24
N LEU A 132 -0.90 30.85 11.11
CA LEU A 132 -1.84 30.83 9.99
C LEU A 132 -1.97 29.42 9.41
N LEU A 133 -0.86 28.70 9.24
CA LEU A 133 -0.85 27.32 8.77
C LEU A 133 -1.63 26.40 9.73
N MET A 134 -1.33 26.46 11.03
CA MET A 134 -2.04 25.66 12.04
C MET A 134 -3.54 25.97 12.07
N PHE A 135 -3.90 27.26 12.04
CA PHE A 135 -5.30 27.68 11.99
C PHE A 135 -6.00 27.19 10.72
N SER A 136 -5.35 27.30 9.56
CA SER A 136 -5.89 26.83 8.28
C SER A 136 -6.10 25.32 8.26
N LEU A 137 -5.19 24.54 8.87
CA LEU A 137 -5.30 23.10 8.98
C LEU A 137 -6.49 22.70 9.84
N ILE A 138 -6.67 23.33 11.00
CA ILE A 138 -7.81 23.10 11.88
C ILE A 138 -9.11 23.45 11.15
N LEU A 139 -9.15 24.61 10.48
CA LEU A 139 -10.31 25.04 9.72
C LEU A 139 -10.63 24.07 8.57
N PHE A 140 -9.61 23.58 7.86
CA PHE A 140 -9.73 22.58 6.80
C PHE A 140 -10.34 21.29 7.32
N ILE A 141 -9.86 20.79 8.48
CA ILE A 141 -10.41 19.59 9.11
C ILE A 141 -11.88 19.79 9.49
N ILE A 142 -12.23 20.92 10.12
CA ILE A 142 -13.62 21.23 10.52
C ILE A 142 -14.56 21.27 9.30
N ILE A 143 -14.13 21.89 8.20
CA ILE A 143 -14.89 21.94 6.96
C ILE A 143 -15.02 20.54 6.34
N GLY A 144 -13.94 19.76 6.34
CA GLY A 144 -13.90 18.39 5.81
C GLY A 144 -14.80 17.42 6.57
N ILE A 145 -14.93 17.58 7.89
CA ILE A 145 -15.83 16.76 8.73
C ILE A 145 -17.29 16.93 8.32
N LYS A 146 -17.72 18.15 7.98
CA LYS A 146 -19.12 18.41 7.61
C LYS A 146 -19.52 17.86 6.23
N ARG A 147 -18.58 17.46 5.36
CA ARG A 147 -18.84 17.05 3.96
C ARG A 147 -18.64 15.57 3.66
N LYS A 148 -19.06 14.67 4.56
CA LYS A 148 -19.26 13.25 4.21
C LYS A 148 -20.70 12.85 4.47
N GLN A 149 -21.49 12.81 3.40
CA GLN A 149 -22.81 12.18 3.44
C GLN A 149 -22.60 10.71 3.86
N ARG A 150 -23.39 10.22 4.84
CA ARG A 150 -23.31 8.83 5.30
C ARG A 150 -23.50 7.91 4.10
N ILE A 151 -22.66 6.89 3.95
CA ILE A 151 -22.87 5.82 2.96
C ILE A 151 -24.27 5.27 3.21
N ILE A 152 -25.15 5.41 2.23
CA ILE A 152 -26.47 4.79 2.27
C ILE A 152 -26.20 3.28 2.17
N PRO A 153 -26.51 2.49 3.21
CA PRO A 153 -26.30 1.05 3.13
C PRO A 153 -27.15 0.50 1.99
N VAL A 154 -26.53 -0.29 1.10
CA VAL A 154 -27.25 -1.02 0.07
C VAL A 154 -28.03 -2.12 0.80
N VAL A 155 -29.34 -1.93 0.97
CA VAL A 155 -30.23 -2.96 1.47
C VAL A 155 -30.45 -3.94 0.33
N GLU A 156 -29.84 -5.12 0.41
CA GLU A 156 -30.11 -6.18 -0.57
C GLU A 156 -31.60 -6.56 -0.51
N PRO A 157 -32.29 -6.68 -1.66
CA PRO A 157 -33.66 -7.16 -1.67
C PRO A 157 -33.71 -8.58 -1.09
N LEU A 158 -34.81 -8.91 -0.40
CA LEU A 158 -35.03 -10.27 0.10
C LEU A 158 -34.95 -11.27 -1.06
N ARG A 159 -34.01 -12.22 -0.96
CA ARG A 159 -33.92 -13.33 -1.93
C ARG A 159 -35.20 -14.15 -1.88
N ASN A 160 -35.68 -14.57 -3.05
CA ASN A 160 -36.80 -15.49 -3.13
C ASN A 160 -36.34 -16.89 -2.73
N THR A 161 -36.40 -17.18 -1.44
CA THR A 161 -35.98 -18.46 -0.85
C THR A 161 -36.71 -19.67 -1.42
N THR A 162 -37.92 -19.47 -1.98
CA THR A 162 -38.67 -20.53 -2.67
C THR A 162 -37.98 -20.90 -3.98
N LEU A 163 -37.54 -19.90 -4.75
CA LEU A 163 -36.82 -20.14 -6.00
C LEU A 163 -35.47 -20.80 -5.74
N ASP A 164 -34.71 -20.30 -4.75
CA ASP A 164 -33.43 -20.90 -4.34
C ASP A 164 -33.62 -22.37 -3.90
N PHE A 165 -34.68 -22.69 -3.15
CA PHE A 165 -34.99 -24.07 -2.75
C PHE A 165 -35.33 -24.96 -3.95
N VAL A 166 -36.17 -24.48 -4.87
CA VAL A 166 -36.54 -25.23 -6.09
C VAL A 166 -35.31 -25.52 -6.95
N GLU A 167 -34.39 -24.55 -7.08
CA GLU A 167 -33.13 -24.72 -7.82
C GLU A 167 -32.22 -25.76 -7.19
N ILE A 168 -32.07 -25.74 -5.86
CA ILE A 168 -31.24 -26.72 -5.12
C ILE A 168 -31.81 -28.13 -5.29
N VAL A 169 -33.12 -28.29 -5.06
CA VAL A 169 -33.77 -29.59 -5.20
C VAL A 169 -33.69 -30.07 -6.64
N GLY A 170 -33.96 -29.21 -7.62
CA GLY A 170 -33.85 -29.52 -9.05
C GLY A 170 -32.44 -29.97 -9.45
N THR A 171 -31.42 -29.27 -8.97
CA THR A 171 -30.00 -29.59 -9.23
C THR A 171 -29.61 -30.93 -8.62
N LEU A 172 -30.04 -31.22 -7.40
CA LEU A 172 -29.80 -32.51 -6.75
C LEU A 172 -30.40 -33.68 -7.55
N TYR A 173 -31.65 -33.54 -8.02
CA TYR A 173 -32.29 -34.56 -8.85
C TYR A 173 -31.65 -34.69 -10.24
N TYR A 174 -31.16 -33.59 -10.81
CA TYR A 174 -30.41 -33.63 -12.07
C TYR A 174 -29.08 -34.38 -11.92
N GLN A 175 -28.30 -34.08 -10.88
CA GLN A 175 -27.00 -34.69 -10.61
C GLN A 175 -27.09 -36.17 -10.24
N THR A 176 -28.12 -36.57 -9.47
CA THR A 176 -28.30 -37.97 -9.05
C THR A 176 -28.67 -38.91 -10.20
N GLY A 177 -29.20 -38.40 -11.33
CA GLY A 177 -29.47 -39.19 -12.52
C GLY A 177 -30.51 -40.32 -12.36
N ASN A 178 -31.21 -40.39 -11.23
CA ASN A 178 -32.18 -41.46 -10.96
C ASN A 178 -33.55 -41.14 -11.58
N HIS A 179 -33.63 -41.30 -12.91
CA HIS A 179 -34.84 -41.01 -13.68
C HIS A 179 -36.04 -41.89 -13.29
N LYS A 180 -35.80 -43.13 -12.83
CA LYS A 180 -36.87 -44.03 -12.36
C LYS A 180 -37.57 -43.46 -11.13
N ASN A 181 -36.80 -43.00 -10.13
CA ASN A 181 -37.36 -42.43 -8.92
C ASN A 181 -38.23 -41.19 -9.21
N ILE A 182 -37.79 -40.34 -10.15
CA ILE A 182 -38.54 -39.15 -10.58
C ILE A 182 -39.82 -39.55 -11.32
N ALA A 183 -39.74 -40.53 -12.22
CA ALA A 183 -40.90 -41.03 -12.97
C ALA A 183 -41.96 -41.59 -12.01
N ASP A 184 -41.56 -42.43 -11.04
CA ASP A 184 -42.48 -43.04 -10.07
C ASP A 184 -43.18 -41.99 -9.21
N LYS A 185 -42.43 -40.97 -8.74
CA LYS A 185 -43.02 -39.85 -8.00
C LYS A 185 -44.00 -39.07 -8.87
N LYS A 186 -43.66 -38.78 -10.14
CA LYS A 186 -44.57 -38.10 -11.08
C LYS A 186 -45.85 -38.89 -11.32
N ILE A 187 -45.76 -40.19 -11.54
CA ILE A 187 -46.92 -41.08 -11.69
C ILE A 187 -47.76 -41.05 -10.41
N MET A 188 -47.14 -41.23 -9.23
CA MET A 188 -47.84 -41.19 -7.94
C MET A 188 -48.59 -39.88 -7.73
N PHE A 189 -47.94 -38.73 -7.96
CA PHE A 189 -48.59 -37.41 -7.84
C PHE A 189 -49.72 -37.21 -8.84
N PHE A 190 -49.55 -37.68 -10.08
CA PHE A 190 -50.61 -37.59 -11.08
C PHE A 190 -51.82 -38.46 -10.69
N LEU A 191 -51.61 -39.68 -10.21
CA LEU A 191 -52.69 -40.54 -9.73
C LEU A 191 -53.41 -39.94 -8.51
N GLU A 192 -52.67 -39.24 -7.63
CA GLU A 192 -53.25 -38.47 -6.52
C GLU A 192 -54.12 -37.32 -7.03
N TYR A 193 -53.63 -36.57 -8.03
CA TYR A 193 -54.41 -35.53 -8.70
C TYR A 193 -55.71 -36.09 -9.31
N ILE A 194 -55.64 -37.24 -9.99
CA ILE A 194 -56.82 -37.89 -10.56
C ILE A 194 -57.81 -38.29 -9.45
N ARG A 195 -57.31 -38.88 -8.35
CA ARG A 195 -58.13 -39.27 -7.19
C ARG A 195 -58.81 -38.07 -6.54
N SER A 196 -58.07 -36.99 -6.30
CA SER A 196 -58.60 -35.79 -5.63
C SER A 196 -59.57 -35.00 -6.53
N THR A 197 -59.25 -34.84 -7.81
CA THR A 197 -60.03 -33.98 -8.74
C THR A 197 -61.27 -34.69 -9.30
N PHE A 198 -61.12 -35.97 -9.66
CA PHE A 198 -62.17 -36.74 -10.31
C PHE A 198 -62.85 -37.75 -9.38
N GLN A 199 -62.39 -37.90 -8.13
CA GLN A 199 -62.97 -38.78 -7.11
C GLN A 199 -63.07 -40.25 -7.56
N VAL A 200 -62.09 -40.71 -8.35
CA VAL A 200 -62.03 -42.06 -8.91
C VAL A 200 -60.88 -42.86 -8.33
N LYS A 201 -61.11 -44.15 -8.07
CA LYS A 201 -60.06 -45.09 -7.64
C LYS A 201 -59.10 -45.35 -8.80
N THR A 202 -57.80 -45.27 -8.55
CA THR A 202 -56.74 -45.46 -9.56
C THR A 202 -55.97 -46.78 -9.36
N THR A 203 -56.65 -47.83 -8.88
CA THR A 203 -56.03 -49.12 -8.56
C THR A 203 -55.89 -50.04 -9.77
N LEU A 204 -56.77 -49.91 -10.77
CA LEU A 204 -56.76 -50.65 -12.02
C LEU A 204 -57.05 -49.67 -13.16
N TYR A 205 -56.31 -49.80 -14.26
CA TYR A 205 -56.45 -48.96 -15.46
C TYR A 205 -57.23 -49.71 -16.55
N ASP A 206 -58.44 -50.15 -16.22
CA ASP A 206 -59.30 -50.85 -17.17
C ASP A 206 -60.00 -49.87 -18.13
N ASP A 207 -60.62 -50.39 -19.18
CA ASP A 207 -61.33 -49.58 -20.17
C ASP A 207 -62.44 -48.74 -19.54
N THR A 208 -63.05 -49.22 -18.45
CA THR A 208 -64.08 -48.49 -17.71
C THR A 208 -63.52 -47.27 -16.98
N PHE A 209 -62.32 -47.39 -16.40
CA PHE A 209 -61.61 -46.26 -15.81
C PHE A 209 -61.22 -45.23 -16.87
N ILE A 210 -60.69 -45.66 -18.02
CA ILE A 210 -60.31 -44.77 -19.12
C ILE A 210 -61.52 -43.96 -19.61
N GLU A 211 -62.64 -44.63 -19.87
CA GLU A 211 -63.88 -43.97 -20.32
C GLU A 211 -64.41 -42.97 -19.30
N ARG A 212 -64.29 -43.28 -18.01
CA ARG A 212 -64.68 -42.37 -16.93
C ARG A 212 -63.82 -41.13 -16.87
N ILE A 213 -62.50 -41.27 -17.02
CA ILE A 213 -61.58 -40.12 -17.07
C ILE A 213 -61.82 -39.29 -18.34
N THR A 214 -62.06 -39.92 -19.49
CA THR A 214 -62.42 -39.22 -20.74
C THR A 214 -63.64 -38.33 -20.55
N ASN A 215 -64.72 -38.87 -20.00
CA ASN A 215 -65.96 -38.14 -19.78
C ASN A 215 -65.81 -36.99 -18.76
N LEU A 216 -64.98 -37.18 -17.72
CA LEU A 216 -64.80 -36.19 -16.66
C LEU A 216 -63.78 -35.09 -17.00
N SER A 217 -62.71 -35.42 -17.73
CA SER A 217 -61.63 -34.48 -18.10
C SER A 217 -61.88 -33.75 -19.42
N GLY A 218 -62.67 -34.35 -20.33
CA GLY A 218 -62.88 -33.84 -21.69
C GLY A 218 -61.69 -34.00 -22.63
N VAL A 219 -60.66 -34.76 -22.21
CA VAL A 219 -59.49 -35.13 -23.02
C VAL A 219 -59.83 -36.34 -23.90
N GLU A 220 -59.25 -36.39 -25.09
CA GLU A 220 -59.47 -37.49 -26.06
C GLU A 220 -59.12 -38.87 -25.47
N LYS A 221 -60.01 -39.86 -25.68
CA LYS A 221 -59.88 -41.22 -25.14
C LYS A 221 -58.53 -41.87 -25.48
N GLN A 222 -58.07 -41.69 -26.72
CA GLN A 222 -56.80 -42.26 -27.18
C GLN A 222 -55.61 -41.74 -26.36
N LYS A 223 -55.55 -40.43 -26.07
CA LYS A 223 -54.45 -39.83 -25.29
C LYS A 223 -54.44 -40.31 -23.84
N ILE A 224 -55.61 -40.49 -23.25
CA ILE A 224 -55.76 -41.03 -21.89
C ILE A 224 -55.28 -42.49 -21.87
N HIS A 225 -55.75 -43.29 -22.82
CA HIS A 225 -55.32 -44.68 -22.96
C HIS A 225 -53.79 -44.78 -23.09
N ASP A 226 -53.19 -44.01 -24.00
CA ASP A 226 -51.74 -44.01 -24.22
C ASP A 226 -50.97 -43.57 -22.97
N LEU A 227 -51.48 -42.61 -22.20
CA LEU A 227 -50.88 -42.15 -20.94
C LEU A 227 -50.85 -43.26 -19.89
N PHE A 228 -51.98 -43.90 -19.61
CA PHE A 228 -52.06 -44.96 -18.59
C PHE A 228 -51.39 -46.27 -19.02
N TYR A 229 -51.37 -46.57 -20.33
CA TYR A 229 -50.58 -47.66 -20.87
C TYR A 229 -49.08 -47.40 -20.65
N TYR A 230 -48.62 -46.17 -20.94
CA TYR A 230 -47.24 -45.78 -20.71
C TYR A 230 -46.86 -45.77 -19.23
N PHE A 231 -47.77 -45.44 -18.31
CA PHE A 231 -47.55 -45.61 -16.87
C PHE A 231 -47.31 -47.07 -16.50
N SER A 232 -48.16 -47.97 -17.01
CA SER A 232 -48.04 -49.41 -16.74
C SER A 232 -46.70 -49.95 -17.22
N ASP A 233 -46.28 -49.59 -18.44
CA ASP A 233 -44.99 -49.96 -19.01
C ASP A 233 -43.80 -49.44 -18.19
N LEU A 234 -43.79 -48.14 -17.82
CA LEU A 234 -42.72 -47.57 -17.00
C LEU A 234 -42.67 -48.12 -15.57
N SER A 235 -43.81 -48.53 -15.01
CA SER A 235 -43.89 -49.07 -13.65
C SER A 235 -43.21 -50.43 -13.51
N LEU A 236 -43.22 -51.24 -14.57
CA LEU A 236 -42.62 -52.59 -14.60
C LEU A 236 -41.10 -52.58 -14.82
N ARG A 237 -40.55 -51.49 -15.36
CA ARG A 237 -39.13 -51.39 -15.71
C ARG A 237 -38.27 -51.06 -14.49
N GLN A 238 -37.06 -51.62 -14.40
CA GLN A 238 -36.14 -51.30 -13.29
C GLN A 238 -35.40 -49.97 -13.47
N SER A 239 -35.21 -49.52 -14.72
CA SER A 239 -34.54 -48.27 -15.07
C SER A 239 -35.27 -47.56 -16.21
N ILE A 240 -35.19 -46.23 -16.24
CA ILE A 240 -35.84 -45.39 -17.24
C ILE A 240 -34.80 -44.40 -17.79
N THR A 241 -34.84 -44.13 -19.08
CA THR A 241 -33.97 -43.15 -19.74
C THR A 241 -34.50 -41.73 -19.59
N GLN A 242 -33.64 -40.72 -19.77
CA GLN A 242 -34.06 -39.32 -19.74
C GLN A 242 -35.15 -39.00 -20.78
N GLN A 243 -35.07 -39.58 -21.98
CA GLN A 243 -36.05 -39.37 -23.04
C GLN A 243 -37.43 -39.93 -22.66
N GLU A 244 -37.46 -41.09 -22.01
CA GLU A 244 -38.70 -41.70 -21.53
C GLU A 244 -39.34 -40.89 -20.40
N LEU A 245 -38.54 -40.35 -19.47
CA LEU A 245 -39.00 -39.43 -18.43
C LEU A 245 -39.55 -38.12 -19.01
N LEU A 246 -38.88 -37.56 -20.02
CA LEU A 246 -39.35 -36.36 -20.72
C LEU A 246 -40.67 -36.62 -21.46
N LYS A 247 -40.80 -37.78 -22.10
CA LYS A 247 -42.06 -38.22 -22.74
C LYS A 247 -43.18 -38.33 -21.70
N LEU A 248 -42.91 -38.95 -20.54
CA LEU A 248 -43.87 -39.03 -19.44
C LEU A 248 -44.35 -37.65 -19.00
N ASN A 249 -43.40 -36.72 -18.77
CA ASN A 249 -43.72 -35.37 -18.36
C ASN A 249 -44.59 -34.63 -19.38
N ARG A 250 -44.25 -34.74 -20.67
CA ARG A 250 -45.02 -34.12 -21.75
C ARG A 250 -46.45 -34.66 -21.81
N MET A 251 -46.64 -35.96 -21.69
CA MET A 251 -47.99 -36.55 -21.71
C MET A 251 -48.83 -36.08 -20.51
N ILE A 252 -48.23 -35.97 -19.32
CA ILE A 252 -48.90 -35.40 -18.12
C ILE A 252 -49.24 -33.92 -18.32
N GLU A 253 -48.30 -33.11 -18.83
CA GLU A 253 -48.56 -31.69 -19.09
C GLU A 253 -49.64 -31.47 -20.16
N THR A 254 -49.64 -32.27 -21.22
CA THR A 254 -50.70 -32.26 -22.23
C THR A 254 -52.06 -32.58 -21.61
N PHE A 255 -52.13 -33.58 -20.73
CA PHE A 255 -53.36 -33.87 -20.00
C PHE A 255 -53.84 -32.66 -19.18
N HIS A 256 -52.96 -32.03 -18.41
CA HIS A 256 -53.33 -30.85 -17.61
C HIS A 256 -53.76 -29.64 -18.45
N LYS A 257 -53.16 -29.44 -19.63
CA LYS A 257 -53.52 -28.34 -20.55
C LYS A 257 -54.87 -28.57 -21.24
N GLU A 258 -55.16 -29.81 -21.61
CA GLU A 258 -56.39 -30.18 -22.31
C GLU A 258 -57.56 -30.44 -21.37
N ASN A 259 -57.28 -30.72 -20.09
CA ASN A 259 -58.30 -30.87 -19.07
C ASN A 259 -59.09 -29.56 -18.92
N LYS A 260 -60.42 -29.65 -19.09
CA LYS A 260 -61.33 -28.49 -19.08
C LYS A 260 -61.91 -28.19 -17.69
N ARG A 261 -61.48 -28.92 -16.67
CA ARG A 261 -61.91 -28.78 -15.27
C ARG A 261 -60.85 -28.13 -14.39
#